data_AF-A0A2U8PEE6-F1
#
_entry.id   AF-A0A2U8PEE6-F1
#
_cell.length_a   1.000
_cell.length_b   1.000
_cell.length_c   1.000
_cell.angle_alpha   90.00
_cell.angle_beta   90.00
_cell.angle_gamma   90.00
#
_symmetry.space_group_name_H-M   'P 1'
#
loop_
_entity.id
_entity.type
_entity.pdbx_description
1 polymer ?
#
loop_
_entity_poly.entity_id
_entity_poly.type
_entity_poly.pdbx_seq_one_letter_code
_entity_poly.pdbx_strand_id
1 'polypeptide(L)'
;MPFLRTSLLSAEPAGVLESLDELFALAHAMEQEAANRYESLAQDMRGQGKADLAEVFTKLAAAEREHVDSVTQWSQSRRGKSPDPALVRWEAPEALAPEAAAEVKTSRLMTPYRALAMAVRNEERAFAFWSYLAAYSKDPDIKRASEAMAREELGHVATLRKERRRAYHLEHERSSADASTPRPPQIDARRLELRLIAQLGDIERRLSGPAAVRTRDMRQQTIAMADAAAGLGSFPASMERKDPLEIAEALVDGYLDGAERSSDAAHLESLQHLAERAILRLAWLRSLAAE
;
A
#
# COMPACT_ATOMS: atom_id res chain seq x y z
N MET A 1 24.97 11.08 1.05
CA MET A 1 24.38 9.73 1.06
C MET A 1 24.22 9.29 2.50
N PRO A 2 22.97 9.22 2.97
CA PRO A 2 22.48 7.90 3.35
C PRO A 2 21.14 7.63 2.65
N PHE A 3 21.08 6.49 1.96
CA PHE A 3 19.80 5.85 1.71
C PHE A 3 19.22 5.53 3.09
N LEU A 4 18.18 6.25 3.50
CA LEU A 4 17.27 5.72 4.52
C LEU A 4 16.58 4.52 3.87
N ARG A 5 17.27 3.37 3.86
CA ARG A 5 16.60 2.09 3.64
C ARG A 5 15.63 1.98 4.80
N THR A 6 14.34 2.23 4.53
CA THR A 6 13.28 1.84 5.44
C THR A 6 13.54 0.37 5.77
N SER A 7 13.79 0.07 7.05
CA SER A 7 14.04 -1.30 7.49
C SER A 7 12.84 -2.15 7.06
N LEU A 8 13.09 -3.25 6.34
CA LEU A 8 12.04 -4.20 5.97
C LEU A 8 11.45 -4.87 7.21
N LEU A 9 12.22 -4.93 8.31
CA LEU A 9 11.73 -5.32 9.62
C LEU A 9 11.38 -4.06 10.41
N SER A 10 10.10 -3.90 10.77
CA SER A 10 9.64 -2.78 11.61
C SER A 10 10.10 -2.89 13.07
N ALA A 11 10.46 -4.10 13.51
CA ALA A 11 11.08 -4.41 14.80
C ALA A 11 11.93 -5.69 14.67
N GLU A 12 12.88 -5.89 15.58
CA GLU A 12 13.52 -7.22 15.69
C GLU A 12 12.44 -8.24 16.11
N PRO A 13 12.35 -9.39 15.42
CA PRO A 13 11.43 -10.44 15.80
C PRO A 13 11.70 -10.91 17.25
N ALA A 14 10.71 -10.79 18.12
CA ALA A 14 10.86 -11.07 19.54
C ALA A 14 10.87 -12.58 19.82
N GLY A 15 12.04 -13.23 19.75
CA GLY A 15 12.22 -14.59 20.26
C GLY A 15 13.25 -15.43 19.49
N VAL A 16 13.42 -16.69 19.91
CA VAL A 16 14.13 -17.73 19.16
C VAL A 16 13.16 -18.91 19.01
N LEU A 17 12.97 -19.42 17.79
CA LEU A 17 12.18 -20.63 17.57
C LEU A 17 12.89 -21.81 18.24
N GLU A 18 12.17 -22.56 19.07
CA GLU A 18 12.73 -23.68 19.83
C GLU A 18 12.60 -25.02 19.10
N SER A 19 11.75 -25.09 18.07
CA SER A 19 11.57 -26.31 17.28
C SER A 19 11.07 -26.05 15.85
N LEU A 20 11.22 -27.07 14.99
CA LEU A 20 10.58 -27.10 13.67
C LEU A 20 9.05 -27.09 13.76
N ASP A 21 8.46 -27.61 14.83
CA ASP A 21 7.00 -27.60 14.98
C ASP A 21 6.48 -26.16 15.16
N GLU A 22 7.21 -25.34 15.92
CA GLU A 22 6.91 -23.90 16.06
C GLU A 22 7.12 -23.15 14.73
N LEU A 23 8.16 -23.49 13.97
CA LEU A 23 8.41 -22.89 12.65
C LEU A 23 7.25 -23.16 11.68
N PHE A 24 6.80 -24.41 11.60
CA PHE A 24 5.69 -24.77 10.71
C PHE A 24 4.37 -24.16 11.15
N ALA A 25 4.12 -24.09 12.46
CA ALA A 25 2.95 -23.41 13.00
C ALA A 25 2.96 -21.92 12.62
N LEU A 26 4.11 -21.25 12.77
CA LEU A 26 4.26 -19.84 12.43
C LEU A 26 4.11 -19.58 10.93
N ALA A 27 4.80 -20.34 10.09
CA ALA A 27 4.68 -20.23 8.63
C ALA A 27 3.21 -20.40 8.20
N HIS A 28 2.56 -21.48 8.65
CA HIS A 28 1.16 -21.73 8.32
C HIS A 28 0.25 -20.58 8.77
N ALA A 29 0.48 -20.01 9.95
CA ALA A 29 -0.30 -18.87 10.43
C ALA A 29 -0.12 -17.62 9.56
N MET A 30 1.12 -17.31 9.15
CA MET A 30 1.43 -16.20 8.25
C MET A 30 0.71 -16.34 6.90
N GLU A 31 0.84 -17.50 6.25
CA GLU A 31 0.19 -17.77 4.95
C GLU A 31 -1.34 -17.71 5.07
N GLN A 32 -1.89 -18.31 6.12
CA GLN A 32 -3.34 -18.34 6.33
C GLN A 32 -3.91 -16.95 6.59
N GLU A 33 -3.19 -16.11 7.33
CA GLU A 33 -3.56 -14.72 7.56
C GLU A 33 -3.50 -13.92 6.26
N ALA A 34 -2.44 -14.05 5.46
CA ALA A 34 -2.30 -13.40 4.16
C ALA A 34 -3.46 -13.77 3.21
N ALA A 35 -3.77 -15.07 3.11
CA ALA A 35 -4.88 -15.59 2.31
C ALA A 35 -6.21 -14.93 2.70
N ASN A 36 -6.51 -14.89 4.00
CA ASN A 36 -7.75 -14.33 4.53
C ASN A 36 -7.83 -12.81 4.28
N ARG A 37 -6.71 -12.08 4.48
CA ARG A 37 -6.65 -10.64 4.25
C ARG A 37 -6.88 -10.30 2.78
N TYR A 38 -6.20 -10.98 1.85
CA TYR A 38 -6.41 -10.75 0.43
C TYR A 38 -7.81 -11.17 -0.04
N GLU A 39 -8.39 -12.22 0.52
CA GLU A 39 -9.78 -12.59 0.21
C GLU A 39 -10.77 -11.51 0.66
N SER A 40 -10.60 -10.97 1.87
CA SER A 40 -11.40 -9.83 2.36
C SER A 40 -11.27 -8.61 1.44
N LEU A 41 -10.04 -8.27 1.02
CA LEU A 41 -9.81 -7.17 0.08
C LEU A 41 -10.46 -7.43 -1.28
N ALA A 42 -10.40 -8.66 -1.78
CA ALA A 42 -11.07 -9.02 -3.04
C ALA A 42 -12.59 -8.82 -2.94
N GLN A 43 -13.21 -9.22 -1.83
CA GLN A 43 -14.64 -9.01 -1.58
C GLN A 43 -14.99 -7.52 -1.49
N ASP A 44 -14.20 -6.73 -0.76
CA ASP A 44 -14.41 -5.28 -0.65
C ASP A 44 -14.31 -4.59 -2.02
N MET A 45 -13.33 -4.95 -2.84
CA MET A 45 -13.16 -4.40 -4.18
C MET A 45 -14.33 -4.75 -5.11
N ARG A 46 -14.91 -5.97 -4.99
CA ARG A 46 -16.14 -6.33 -5.70
C ARG A 46 -17.31 -5.47 -5.25
N GLY A 47 -17.48 -5.26 -3.95
CA GLY A 47 -18.53 -4.40 -3.39
C GLY A 47 -18.42 -2.94 -3.88
N GLN A 48 -17.20 -2.47 -4.14
CA GLN A 48 -16.93 -1.14 -4.70
C GLN A 48 -16.99 -1.09 -6.24
N GLY A 49 -17.27 -2.20 -6.93
CA GLY A 49 -17.28 -2.27 -8.40
C GLY A 49 -15.90 -2.19 -9.06
N LYS A 50 -14.82 -2.37 -8.28
CA LYS A 50 -13.41 -2.33 -8.75
C LYS A 50 -12.97 -3.73 -9.20
N ALA A 51 -13.53 -4.22 -10.31
CA ALA A 51 -13.34 -5.59 -10.79
C ALA A 51 -11.86 -5.98 -11.02
N ASP A 52 -11.08 -5.11 -11.67
CA ASP A 52 -9.66 -5.36 -11.94
C ASP A 52 -8.84 -5.55 -10.65
N LEU A 53 -9.14 -4.77 -9.60
CA LEU A 53 -8.50 -4.91 -8.28
C LEU A 53 -8.98 -6.17 -7.55
N ALA A 54 -10.26 -6.49 -7.63
CA ALA A 54 -10.80 -7.72 -7.05
C ALA A 54 -10.11 -8.96 -7.65
N GLU A 55 -9.84 -8.95 -8.96
CA GLU A 55 -9.11 -10.04 -9.62
C GLU A 55 -7.68 -10.18 -9.09
N VAL A 56 -6.96 -9.07 -8.93
CA VAL A 56 -5.60 -9.07 -8.34
C VAL A 56 -5.61 -9.72 -6.96
N PHE A 57 -6.48 -9.26 -6.06
CA PHE A 57 -6.53 -9.79 -4.70
C PHE A 57 -7.02 -11.24 -4.64
N THR A 58 -7.88 -11.66 -5.59
CA THR A 58 -8.29 -13.07 -5.70
C THR A 58 -7.10 -13.96 -6.07
N LYS A 59 -6.25 -13.52 -7.00
CA LYS A 59 -5.04 -14.25 -7.39
C LYS A 59 -4.03 -14.33 -6.25
N LEU A 60 -3.85 -13.23 -5.51
CA LEU A 60 -3.00 -13.21 -4.31
C LEU A 60 -3.52 -14.19 -3.26
N ALA A 61 -4.81 -14.13 -2.90
CA ALA A 61 -5.40 -15.05 -1.93
C ALA A 61 -5.28 -16.53 -2.35
N ALA A 62 -5.38 -16.83 -3.65
CA ALA A 62 -5.19 -18.18 -4.16
C ALA A 62 -3.74 -18.65 -4.01
N ALA A 63 -2.76 -17.80 -4.32
CA ALA A 63 -1.34 -18.12 -4.13
C ALA A 63 -1.02 -18.41 -2.65
N GLU A 64 -1.50 -17.59 -1.72
CA GLU A 64 -1.27 -17.84 -0.28
C GLU A 64 -1.90 -19.16 0.21
N ARG A 65 -3.04 -19.56 -0.37
CA ARG A 65 -3.65 -20.86 -0.06
C ARG A 65 -2.79 -22.03 -0.55
N GLU A 66 -2.14 -21.88 -1.71
CA GLU A 66 -1.16 -22.88 -2.18
C GLU A 66 0.04 -22.97 -1.23
N HIS A 67 0.44 -21.87 -0.58
CA HIS A 67 1.49 -21.91 0.45
C HIS A 67 1.01 -22.59 1.74
N VAL A 68 -0.22 -22.33 2.21
CA VAL A 68 -0.82 -23.05 3.35
C VAL A 68 -0.76 -24.57 3.13
N ASP A 69 -1.14 -25.02 1.92
CA ASP A 69 -1.09 -26.43 1.54
C ASP A 69 0.36 -26.96 1.51
N SER A 70 1.28 -26.18 0.95
CA SER A 70 2.70 -26.53 0.85
C SER A 70 3.37 -26.65 2.22
N VAL A 71 3.11 -25.72 3.14
CA VAL A 71 3.60 -25.76 4.53
C VAL A 71 3.01 -26.96 5.28
N THR A 72 1.72 -27.25 5.07
CA THR A 72 1.05 -28.41 5.65
C THR A 72 1.70 -29.71 5.20
N GLN A 73 1.90 -29.86 3.89
CA GLN A 73 2.56 -31.03 3.31
C GLN A 73 4.01 -31.16 3.81
N TRP A 74 4.72 -30.05 3.90
CA TRP A 74 6.09 -30.03 4.37
C TRP A 74 6.19 -30.45 5.84
N SER A 75 5.32 -29.94 6.71
CA SER A 75 5.24 -30.35 8.12
C SER A 75 4.91 -31.85 8.24
N GLN A 76 3.93 -32.34 7.48
CA GLN A 76 3.60 -33.77 7.46
C GLN A 76 4.80 -34.63 7.04
N SER A 77 5.56 -34.20 6.03
CA SER A 77 6.74 -34.94 5.55
C SER A 77 7.90 -34.97 6.56
N ARG A 78 8.10 -33.89 7.34
CA ARG A 78 9.23 -33.74 8.26
C ARG A 78 8.92 -34.19 9.69
N ARG A 79 7.67 -34.07 10.11
CA ARG A 79 7.22 -34.23 11.50
C ARG A 79 6.09 -35.24 11.66
N GLY A 80 5.48 -35.69 10.56
CA GLY A 80 4.40 -36.68 10.59
C GLY A 80 3.05 -36.13 11.08
N LYS A 81 2.92 -34.80 11.19
CA LYS A 81 1.73 -34.12 11.67
C LYS A 81 1.52 -32.80 10.93
N SER A 82 0.29 -32.30 10.93
CA SER A 82 -0.03 -30.94 10.48
C SER A 82 0.52 -29.88 11.45
N PRO A 83 0.75 -28.64 10.99
CA PRO A 83 1.07 -27.52 11.86
C PRO A 83 0.02 -27.34 12.95
N ASP A 84 0.46 -27.13 14.20
CA ASP A 84 -0.45 -26.90 15.34
C ASP A 84 -0.53 -25.40 15.63
N PRO A 85 -1.69 -24.74 15.41
CA PRO A 85 -1.85 -23.31 15.67
C PRO A 85 -1.56 -22.92 17.13
N ALA A 86 -1.70 -23.84 18.10
CA ALA A 86 -1.41 -23.57 19.50
C ALA A 86 0.09 -23.36 19.78
N LEU A 87 0.97 -23.72 18.84
CA LEU A 87 2.41 -23.51 18.93
C LEU A 87 2.86 -22.15 18.38
N VAL A 88 1.94 -21.34 17.84
CA VAL A 88 2.24 -19.96 17.45
C VAL A 88 2.41 -19.11 18.70
N ARG A 89 3.66 -19.03 19.17
CA ARG A 89 4.05 -18.21 20.34
C ARG A 89 4.47 -16.78 19.98
N TRP A 90 4.58 -16.51 18.68
CA TRP A 90 5.06 -15.25 18.14
C TRP A 90 3.88 -14.46 17.59
N GLU A 91 3.93 -13.14 17.73
CA GLU A 91 3.18 -12.27 16.84
C GLU A 91 3.82 -12.40 15.45
N ALA A 92 3.13 -13.13 14.58
CA ALA A 92 3.52 -13.23 13.18
C ALA A 92 3.61 -11.81 12.59
N PRO A 93 4.63 -11.51 11.74
CA PRO A 93 4.65 -10.27 11.01
C PRO A 93 3.34 -10.13 10.23
N GLU A 94 2.61 -9.05 10.48
CA GLU A 94 1.34 -8.85 9.79
C GLU A 94 1.54 -8.85 8.27
N ALA A 95 0.82 -9.74 7.57
CA ALA A 95 0.91 -9.89 6.13
C ALA A 95 0.61 -8.58 5.38
N LEU A 96 -0.24 -7.70 5.95
CA LEU A 96 -0.50 -6.36 5.40
C LEU A 96 -0.88 -5.40 6.52
N ALA A 97 0.05 -4.58 7.01
CA ALA A 97 -0.18 -3.67 8.14
C ALA A 97 -1.56 -2.97 8.09
N PRO A 98 -2.23 -2.72 9.23
CA PRO A 98 -3.63 -2.25 9.24
C PRO A 98 -3.81 -0.95 8.46
N GLU A 99 -2.81 -0.07 8.47
CA GLU A 99 -2.79 1.18 7.71
C GLU A 99 -2.78 0.91 6.19
N ALA A 100 -1.97 -0.05 5.74
CA ALA A 100 -1.90 -0.46 4.35
C ALA A 100 -3.21 -1.13 3.89
N ALA A 101 -3.82 -1.96 4.75
CA ALA A 101 -5.13 -2.54 4.47
C ALA A 101 -6.22 -1.45 4.35
N ALA A 102 -6.21 -0.47 5.26
CA ALA A 102 -7.14 0.66 5.22
C ALA A 102 -6.92 1.52 3.97
N GLU A 103 -5.68 1.73 3.55
CA GLU A 103 -5.33 2.46 2.32
C GLU A 103 -5.92 1.78 1.09
N VAL A 104 -5.78 0.46 0.94
CA VAL A 104 -6.39 -0.31 -0.16
C VAL A 104 -7.91 -0.12 -0.20
N LYS A 105 -8.56 -0.21 0.97
CA LYS A 105 -10.03 -0.12 1.06
C LYS A 105 -10.54 1.28 0.75
N THR A 106 -9.83 2.31 1.18
CA THR A 106 -10.33 3.70 1.16
C THR A 106 -9.83 4.52 -0.03
N SER A 107 -8.66 4.20 -0.58
CA SER A 107 -8.08 4.99 -1.66
C SER A 107 -8.91 4.88 -2.94
N ARG A 108 -9.18 6.06 -3.53
CA ARG A 108 -9.77 6.21 -4.86
C ARG A 108 -8.72 6.07 -5.96
N LEU A 109 -7.45 6.31 -5.63
CA LEU A 109 -6.31 6.14 -6.51
C LEU A 109 -5.70 4.73 -6.50
N MET A 110 -6.24 3.79 -5.72
CA MET A 110 -5.76 2.41 -5.72
C MET A 110 -5.93 1.79 -7.12
N THR A 111 -4.85 1.22 -7.66
CA THR A 111 -4.83 0.55 -8.96
C THR A 111 -4.23 -0.85 -8.85
N PRO A 112 -4.45 -1.77 -9.81
CA PRO A 112 -3.77 -3.05 -9.86
C PRO A 112 -2.25 -2.93 -9.70
N TYR A 113 -1.62 -1.94 -10.34
CA TYR A 113 -0.19 -1.68 -10.16
C TYR A 113 0.17 -1.38 -8.71
N ARG A 114 -0.57 -0.49 -8.04
CA ARG A 114 -0.31 -0.11 -6.64
C ARG A 114 -0.54 -1.28 -5.69
N ALA A 115 -1.63 -2.04 -5.85
CA ALA A 115 -1.91 -3.24 -5.07
C ALA A 115 -0.78 -4.28 -5.18
N LEU A 116 -0.27 -4.53 -6.40
CA LEU A 116 0.86 -5.43 -6.62
C LEU A 116 2.17 -4.86 -6.05
N ALA A 117 2.35 -3.55 -6.03
CA ALA A 117 3.51 -2.94 -5.37
C ALA A 117 3.50 -3.17 -3.86
N MET A 118 2.32 -3.12 -3.22
CA MET A 118 2.14 -3.44 -1.81
C MET A 118 2.43 -4.93 -1.55
N ALA A 119 1.87 -5.82 -2.37
CA ALA A 119 2.13 -7.25 -2.27
C ALA A 119 3.64 -7.57 -2.38
N VAL A 120 4.36 -6.97 -3.34
CA VAL A 120 5.83 -7.11 -3.44
C VAL A 120 6.54 -6.70 -2.15
N ARG A 121 6.11 -5.61 -1.50
CA ARG A 121 6.71 -5.17 -0.23
C ARG A 121 6.43 -6.17 0.89
N ASN A 122 5.25 -6.79 0.91
CA ASN A 122 4.92 -7.82 1.90
C ASN A 122 5.83 -9.05 1.75
N GLU A 123 6.04 -9.53 0.53
CA GLU A 123 6.99 -10.63 0.26
C GLU A 123 8.43 -10.26 0.64
N GLU A 124 8.86 -9.02 0.36
CA GLU A 124 10.20 -8.54 0.76
C GLU A 124 10.36 -8.51 2.28
N ARG A 125 9.28 -8.22 3.03
CA ARG A 125 9.26 -8.27 4.50
C ARG A 125 9.32 -9.72 4.99
N ALA A 126 8.55 -10.63 4.39
CA ALA A 126 8.59 -12.06 4.70
C ALA A 126 10.00 -12.64 4.45
N PHE A 127 10.61 -12.31 3.30
CA PHE A 127 11.99 -12.67 2.99
C PHE A 127 12.98 -12.21 4.08
N ALA A 128 12.87 -10.93 4.48
CA ALA A 128 13.73 -10.36 5.51
C ALA A 128 13.54 -11.07 6.86
N PHE A 129 12.29 -11.40 7.20
CA PHE A 129 11.93 -12.13 8.42
C PHE A 129 12.54 -13.54 8.46
N TRP A 130 12.34 -14.33 7.41
CA TRP A 130 12.91 -15.68 7.32
C TRP A 130 14.43 -15.66 7.28
N SER A 131 15.02 -14.68 6.59
CA SER A 131 16.48 -14.48 6.57
C SER A 131 17.04 -14.15 7.96
N TYR A 132 16.31 -13.35 8.74
CA TYR A 132 16.65 -13.07 10.13
C TYR A 132 16.61 -14.35 10.97
N LEU A 133 15.51 -15.12 10.91
CA LEU A 133 15.39 -16.38 11.65
C LEU A 133 16.51 -17.37 11.29
N ALA A 134 16.87 -17.47 10.00
CA ALA A 134 17.97 -18.31 9.55
C ALA A 134 19.34 -17.87 10.12
N ALA A 135 19.57 -16.56 10.22
CA ALA A 135 20.84 -16.01 10.70
C ALA A 135 21.03 -16.15 12.21
N TYR A 136 19.96 -16.05 12.99
CA TYR A 136 20.01 -16.04 14.46
C TYR A 136 19.68 -17.39 15.10
N SER A 137 19.14 -18.36 14.35
CA SER A 137 18.90 -19.69 14.88
C SER A 137 20.21 -20.47 15.11
N LYS A 138 20.29 -21.12 16.28
CA LYS A 138 21.39 -22.04 16.63
C LYS A 138 21.08 -23.49 16.23
N ASP A 139 19.84 -23.79 15.87
CA ASP A 139 19.42 -25.10 15.42
C ASP A 139 19.63 -25.22 13.89
N PRO A 140 20.46 -26.17 13.41
CA PRO A 140 20.70 -26.37 11.98
C PRO A 140 19.45 -26.71 11.15
N ASP A 141 18.46 -27.38 11.75
CA ASP A 141 17.22 -27.73 11.07
C ASP A 141 16.32 -26.50 10.88
N ILE A 142 16.15 -25.70 11.94
CA ILE A 142 15.40 -24.43 11.87
C ILE A 142 16.09 -23.50 10.87
N LYS A 143 17.42 -23.40 10.91
CA LYS A 143 18.18 -22.59 9.95
C LYS A 143 17.89 -23.00 8.50
N ARG A 144 17.99 -24.29 8.17
CA ARG A 144 17.69 -24.79 6.82
C ARG A 144 16.25 -24.55 6.40
N ALA A 145 15.30 -24.71 7.33
CA ALA A 145 13.90 -24.47 7.05
C ALA A 145 13.62 -22.98 6.78
N SER A 146 14.15 -22.08 7.61
CA SER A 146 14.04 -20.63 7.40
C SER A 146 14.72 -20.18 6.09
N GLU A 147 15.87 -20.76 5.72
CA GLU A 147 16.51 -20.50 4.42
C GLU A 147 15.66 -21.00 3.22
N ALA A 148 14.88 -22.06 3.41
CA ALA A 148 13.96 -22.54 2.38
C ALA A 148 12.79 -21.58 2.20
N MET A 149 12.15 -21.15 3.29
CA MET A 149 11.10 -20.12 3.26
C MET A 149 11.59 -18.83 2.59
N ALA A 150 12.73 -18.28 3.03
CA ALA A 150 13.29 -17.07 2.41
C ALA A 150 13.56 -17.22 0.90
N ARG A 151 13.96 -18.40 0.43
CA ARG A 151 14.16 -18.64 -1.00
C ARG A 151 12.84 -18.63 -1.77
N GLU A 152 11.78 -19.17 -1.18
CA GLU A 152 10.43 -19.18 -1.73
C GLU A 152 9.89 -17.75 -1.90
N GLU A 153 10.04 -16.89 -0.88
CA GLU A 153 9.63 -15.48 -0.95
C GLU A 153 10.33 -14.70 -2.07
N LEU A 154 11.61 -15.00 -2.35
CA LEU A 154 12.30 -14.37 -3.49
C LEU A 154 11.67 -14.77 -4.84
N GLY A 155 11.15 -15.99 -4.95
CA GLY A 155 10.36 -16.46 -6.08
C GLY A 155 9.06 -15.67 -6.23
N HIS A 156 8.37 -15.40 -5.12
CA HIS A 156 7.14 -14.60 -5.09
C HIS A 156 7.42 -13.15 -5.50
N VAL A 157 8.44 -12.53 -4.91
CA VAL A 157 8.90 -11.17 -5.29
C VAL A 157 9.14 -11.08 -6.80
N ALA A 158 9.82 -12.07 -7.40
CA ALA A 158 10.10 -12.07 -8.83
C ALA A 158 8.81 -12.15 -9.67
N THR A 159 7.88 -13.04 -9.30
CA THR A 159 6.59 -13.23 -9.96
C THR A 159 5.71 -11.98 -9.85
N LEU A 160 5.54 -11.45 -8.64
CA LEU A 160 4.74 -10.24 -8.39
C LEU A 160 5.32 -9.02 -9.09
N ARG A 161 6.65 -8.86 -9.15
CA ARG A 161 7.28 -7.78 -9.92
C ARG A 161 6.98 -7.89 -11.43
N LYS A 162 6.85 -9.11 -11.97
CA LYS A 162 6.46 -9.33 -13.37
C LYS A 162 5.00 -8.93 -13.60
N GLU A 163 4.10 -9.36 -12.73
CA GLU A 163 2.68 -8.98 -12.81
C GLU A 163 2.49 -7.48 -12.60
N ARG A 164 3.25 -6.85 -11.69
CA ARG A 164 3.26 -5.40 -11.50
C ARG A 164 3.66 -4.66 -12.77
N ARG A 165 4.69 -5.13 -13.49
CA ARG A 165 5.08 -4.54 -14.79
C ARG A 165 3.98 -4.70 -15.83
N ARG A 166 3.28 -5.84 -15.85
CA ARG A 166 2.12 -6.05 -16.75
C ARG A 166 0.99 -5.08 -16.43
N ALA A 167 0.64 -4.92 -15.15
CA ALA A 167 -0.35 -3.95 -14.70
C ALA A 167 0.04 -2.51 -15.10
N TYR A 168 1.30 -2.14 -14.92
CA TYR A 168 1.83 -0.85 -15.38
C TYR A 168 1.58 -0.66 -16.89
N HIS A 169 1.97 -1.64 -17.70
CA HIS A 169 1.76 -1.54 -19.15
C HIS A 169 0.28 -1.48 -19.51
N LEU A 170 -0.60 -2.28 -18.90
CA LEU A 170 -2.04 -2.21 -19.15
C LEU A 170 -2.64 -0.84 -18.81
N GLU A 171 -2.24 -0.24 -17.70
CA GLU A 171 -2.67 1.12 -17.31
C GLU A 171 -2.18 2.17 -18.33
N HIS A 172 -0.94 2.03 -18.81
CA HIS A 172 -0.34 2.96 -19.77
C HIS A 172 -0.80 2.71 -21.22
N GLU A 173 -1.11 1.47 -21.59
CA GLU A 173 -1.67 1.07 -22.88
C GLU A 173 -3.14 1.43 -22.97
N ARG A 174 -3.94 1.30 -21.90
CA ARG A 174 -5.30 1.91 -21.87
C ARG A 174 -5.23 3.43 -22.08
N SER A 175 -4.19 4.06 -21.53
CA SER A 175 -3.92 5.48 -21.76
C SER A 175 -3.37 5.78 -23.17
N SER A 176 -2.79 4.79 -23.86
CA SER A 176 -2.12 4.93 -25.17
C SER A 176 -2.94 4.40 -26.37
N ALA A 177 -3.89 3.48 -26.16
CA ALA A 177 -4.90 3.07 -27.13
C ALA A 177 -5.92 4.21 -27.34
N ASP A 178 -6.08 5.06 -26.33
CA ASP A 178 -6.68 6.40 -26.41
C ASP A 178 -5.71 7.43 -27.01
N ALA A 179 -4.52 7.04 -27.50
CA ALA A 179 -3.45 7.92 -27.98
C ALA A 179 -3.15 7.82 -29.49
N SER A 180 -4.17 7.55 -30.31
CA SER A 180 -4.25 8.26 -31.61
C SER A 180 -4.45 9.78 -31.41
N THR A 181 -4.69 10.18 -30.16
CA THR A 181 -4.78 11.54 -29.63
C THR A 181 -3.50 11.93 -28.85
N PRO A 182 -3.04 13.20 -28.92
CA PRO A 182 -1.81 13.64 -28.24
C PRO A 182 -1.85 13.39 -26.73
N ARG A 183 -0.67 13.13 -26.12
CA ARG A 183 -0.52 12.91 -24.66
C ARG A 183 -1.36 13.94 -23.91
N PRO A 184 -2.26 13.51 -23.01
CA PRO A 184 -3.18 14.44 -22.36
C PRO A 184 -2.38 15.54 -21.67
N PRO A 185 -2.81 16.81 -21.77
CA PRO A 185 -2.10 17.93 -21.20
C PRO A 185 -1.82 17.62 -19.72
N GLN A 186 -0.60 17.89 -19.28
CA GLN A 186 -0.23 17.79 -17.88
C GLN A 186 -0.46 19.14 -17.21
N ILE A 187 -0.84 19.10 -15.95
CA ILE A 187 -1.04 20.28 -15.11
C ILE A 187 -0.23 20.15 -13.83
N ASP A 188 0.06 21.28 -13.21
CA ASP A 188 0.75 21.36 -11.93
C ASP A 188 -0.21 21.23 -10.75
N ALA A 189 0.35 21.09 -9.55
CA ALA A 189 -0.39 20.99 -8.30
C ALA A 189 -1.25 22.25 -8.05
N ARG A 190 -0.75 23.45 -8.37
CA ARG A 190 -1.52 24.70 -8.25
C ARG A 190 -2.86 24.62 -8.98
N ARG A 191 -2.89 24.07 -10.19
CA ARG A 191 -4.14 23.92 -10.95
C ARG A 191 -5.16 23.05 -10.20
N LEU A 192 -4.70 21.96 -9.60
CA LEU A 192 -5.53 21.07 -8.78
C LEU A 192 -5.93 21.71 -7.45
N GLU A 193 -5.05 22.46 -6.79
CA GLU A 193 -5.38 23.21 -5.57
C GLU A 193 -6.50 24.23 -5.83
N LEU A 194 -6.41 24.99 -6.92
CA LEU A 194 -7.47 25.92 -7.35
C LEU A 194 -8.80 25.21 -7.61
N ARG A 195 -8.74 24.02 -8.22
CA ARG A 195 -9.95 23.22 -8.44
C ARG A 195 -10.57 22.74 -7.13
N LEU A 196 -9.74 22.28 -6.20
CA LEU A 196 -10.18 21.82 -4.89
C LEU A 196 -10.74 22.95 -4.02
N ILE A 197 -10.19 24.16 -4.11
CA ILE A 197 -10.74 25.37 -3.46
C ILE A 197 -12.19 25.61 -3.87
N ALA A 198 -12.47 25.52 -5.17
CA ALA A 198 -13.83 25.70 -5.69
C ALA A 198 -14.77 24.61 -5.13
N GLN A 199 -14.36 23.34 -5.17
CA GLN A 199 -15.16 22.22 -4.66
C GLN A 199 -15.40 22.30 -3.15
N LEU A 200 -14.39 22.68 -2.36
CA LEU A 200 -14.54 22.93 -0.93
C LEU A 200 -15.52 24.07 -0.65
N GLY A 201 -15.54 25.12 -1.48
CA GLY A 201 -16.54 26.19 -1.38
C GLY A 201 -17.96 25.69 -1.65
N ASP A 202 -18.12 24.76 -2.58
CA ASP A 202 -19.42 24.13 -2.86
C ASP A 202 -19.87 23.20 -1.73
N ILE A 203 -18.94 22.49 -1.07
CA ILE A 203 -19.21 21.66 0.11
C ILE A 203 -19.56 22.56 1.30
N GLU A 204 -18.78 23.61 1.56
CA GLU A 204 -18.99 24.57 2.66
C GLU A 204 -20.43 25.12 2.64
N ARG A 205 -20.96 25.48 1.46
CA ARG A 205 -22.33 26.00 1.30
C ARG A 205 -23.43 24.99 1.58
N ARG A 206 -23.12 23.69 1.53
CA ARG A 206 -24.07 22.59 1.80
C ARG A 206 -24.05 22.15 3.27
N LEU A 207 -23.00 22.50 4.01
CA LEU A 207 -22.84 22.14 5.42
C LEU A 207 -23.39 23.23 6.34
N SER A 208 -23.55 22.90 7.62
CA SER A 208 -23.94 23.84 8.67
C SER A 208 -23.18 23.55 9.97
N GLY A 209 -23.16 24.53 10.87
CA GLY A 209 -22.52 24.39 12.18
C GLY A 209 -21.01 24.15 12.12
N PRO A 210 -20.44 23.36 13.05
CA PRO A 210 -18.99 23.14 13.15
C PRO A 210 -18.36 22.57 11.87
N ALA A 211 -19.07 21.73 11.12
CA ALA A 211 -18.56 21.14 9.88
C ALA A 211 -18.35 22.18 8.77
N ALA A 212 -19.23 23.19 8.68
CA ALA A 212 -19.08 24.29 7.74
C ALA A 212 -17.87 25.19 8.11
N VAL A 213 -17.67 25.47 9.39
CA VAL A 213 -16.52 26.24 9.89
C VAL A 213 -15.21 25.51 9.57
N ARG A 214 -15.11 24.23 9.90
CA ARG A 214 -13.91 23.45 9.62
C ARG A 214 -13.61 23.34 8.13
N THR A 215 -14.64 23.20 7.29
CA THR A 215 -14.49 23.18 5.82
C THR A 215 -14.01 24.53 5.28
N ARG A 216 -14.50 25.65 5.84
CA ARG A 216 -14.01 26.99 5.51
C ARG A 216 -12.53 27.15 5.85
N ASP A 217 -12.11 26.70 7.03
CA ASP A 217 -10.72 26.78 7.47
C ASP A 217 -9.80 25.97 6.54
N MET A 218 -10.21 24.75 6.17
CA MET A 218 -9.50 23.93 5.18
C MET A 218 -9.42 24.63 3.81
N ARG A 219 -10.49 25.28 3.38
CA ARG A 219 -10.52 26.05 2.12
C ARG A 219 -9.56 27.24 2.18
N GLN A 220 -9.52 27.98 3.28
CA GLN A 220 -8.60 29.10 3.47
C GLN A 220 -7.13 28.65 3.48
N GLN A 221 -6.82 27.55 4.17
CA GLN A 221 -5.48 26.96 4.12
C GLN A 221 -5.09 26.56 2.70
N THR A 222 -6.03 25.96 1.96
CA THR A 222 -5.80 25.59 0.56
C THR A 222 -5.51 26.80 -0.33
N ILE A 223 -6.25 27.91 -0.13
CA ILE A 223 -5.98 29.18 -0.83
C ILE A 223 -4.57 29.67 -0.56
N ALA A 224 -4.13 29.65 0.70
CA ALA A 224 -2.79 30.10 1.08
C ALA A 224 -1.67 29.24 0.46
N MET A 225 -1.93 27.95 0.24
CA MET A 225 -0.96 27.00 -0.33
C MET A 225 -0.89 27.03 -1.85
N ALA A 226 -1.93 27.49 -2.55
CA ALA A 226 -2.06 27.31 -4.00
C ALA A 226 -0.89 27.92 -4.80
N ASP A 227 -0.38 29.08 -4.37
CA ASP A 227 0.76 29.71 -5.06
C ASP A 227 2.09 29.01 -4.75
N ALA A 228 2.27 28.47 -3.54
CA ALA A 228 3.43 27.65 -3.20
C ALA A 228 3.44 26.31 -3.96
N ALA A 229 2.27 25.84 -4.41
CA ALA A 229 2.12 24.64 -5.23
C ALA A 229 2.40 24.87 -6.73
N ALA A 230 2.73 26.10 -7.16
CA ALA A 230 2.99 26.42 -8.56
C ALA A 230 4.17 25.63 -9.12
N GLY A 231 3.98 24.98 -10.26
CA GLY A 231 5.02 24.18 -10.93
C GLY A 231 5.40 22.88 -10.20
N LEU A 232 4.73 22.53 -9.10
CA LEU A 232 4.99 21.28 -8.39
C LEU A 232 4.16 20.14 -8.97
N GLY A 233 4.76 18.95 -9.04
CA GLY A 233 4.07 17.74 -9.53
C GLY A 233 3.73 17.79 -11.01
N SER A 234 3.22 16.67 -11.52
CA SER A 234 2.77 16.54 -12.90
C SER A 234 1.58 15.58 -12.92
N PHE A 235 0.40 16.13 -13.17
CA PHE A 235 -0.85 15.39 -13.11
C PHE A 235 -1.54 15.40 -14.47
N PRO A 236 -2.26 14.31 -14.84
CA PRO A 236 -3.12 14.34 -16.02
C PRO A 236 -4.19 15.42 -15.88
N ALA A 237 -4.41 16.25 -16.91
CA ALA A 237 -5.47 17.28 -16.89
C ALA A 237 -6.89 16.72 -16.66
N SER A 238 -7.12 15.43 -16.93
CA SER A 238 -8.37 14.75 -16.59
C SER A 238 -8.67 14.77 -15.09
N MET A 239 -7.64 14.92 -14.25
CA MET A 239 -7.75 15.01 -12.79
C MET A 239 -8.57 16.23 -12.34
N GLU A 240 -8.61 17.34 -13.10
CA GLU A 240 -9.46 18.51 -12.76
C GLU A 240 -10.96 18.19 -12.73
N ARG A 241 -11.37 17.15 -13.46
CA ARG A 241 -12.77 16.72 -13.56
C ARG A 241 -13.16 15.74 -12.46
N LYS A 242 -12.21 15.30 -11.64
CA LYS A 242 -12.43 14.32 -10.58
C LYS A 242 -13.07 14.94 -9.35
N ASP A 243 -13.57 14.07 -8.48
CA ASP A 243 -14.21 14.47 -7.23
C ASP A 243 -13.17 15.03 -6.23
N PRO A 244 -13.59 15.75 -5.17
CA PRO A 244 -12.65 16.40 -4.25
C PRO A 244 -11.78 15.41 -3.47
N LEU A 245 -12.23 14.17 -3.23
CA LEU A 245 -11.43 13.15 -2.57
C LEU A 245 -10.31 12.67 -3.50
N GLU A 246 -10.63 12.36 -4.76
CA GLU A 246 -9.64 11.97 -5.76
C GLU A 246 -8.58 13.06 -5.97
N ILE A 247 -8.99 14.32 -6.08
CA ILE A 247 -8.06 15.46 -6.22
C ILE A 247 -7.19 15.61 -4.97
N ALA A 248 -7.77 15.49 -3.77
CA ALA A 248 -7.03 15.59 -2.52
C ALA A 248 -6.00 14.45 -2.37
N GLU A 249 -6.36 13.21 -2.72
CA GLU A 249 -5.43 12.08 -2.76
C GLU A 249 -4.29 12.33 -3.74
N ALA A 250 -4.60 12.81 -4.96
CA ALA A 250 -3.58 13.08 -5.97
C ALA A 250 -2.57 14.14 -5.50
N LEU A 251 -3.06 15.20 -4.84
CA LEU A 251 -2.20 16.24 -4.28
C LEU A 251 -1.30 15.72 -3.16
N VAL A 252 -1.83 14.91 -2.23
CA VAL A 252 -1.03 14.26 -1.18
C VAL A 252 0.08 13.41 -1.80
N ASP A 253 -0.28 12.51 -2.72
CA ASP A 253 0.68 11.65 -3.42
C ASP A 253 1.75 12.50 -4.11
N GLY A 254 1.34 13.53 -4.86
CA GLY A 254 2.26 14.39 -5.60
C GLY A 254 3.26 15.15 -4.72
N TYR A 255 2.83 15.63 -3.54
CA TYR A 255 3.72 16.31 -2.61
C TYR A 255 4.70 15.36 -1.92
N LEU A 256 4.24 14.18 -1.49
CA LEU A 256 5.09 13.16 -0.88
C LEU A 256 6.13 12.63 -1.87
N ASP A 257 5.69 12.31 -3.09
CA ASP A 257 6.56 11.91 -4.20
C ASP A 257 7.59 12.99 -4.54
N GLY A 258 7.17 14.26 -4.53
CA GLY A 258 8.06 15.40 -4.72
C GLY A 258 9.12 15.47 -3.63
N ALA A 259 8.71 15.33 -2.36
CA ALA A 259 9.60 15.37 -1.21
C ALA A 259 10.64 14.25 -1.27
N GLU A 260 10.23 13.02 -1.61
CA GLU A 260 11.15 11.87 -1.71
C GLU A 260 12.22 12.07 -2.80
N ARG A 261 11.89 12.78 -3.88
CA ARG A 261 12.82 13.05 -4.99
C ARG A 261 13.64 14.33 -4.80
N SER A 262 13.29 15.18 -3.85
CA SER A 262 13.97 16.47 -3.67
C SER A 262 15.36 16.29 -3.08
N SER A 263 16.36 16.90 -3.72
CA SER A 263 17.72 17.03 -3.19
C SER A 263 18.00 18.40 -2.57
N ASP A 264 17.10 19.37 -2.74
CA ASP A 264 17.19 20.70 -2.16
C ASP A 264 16.42 20.77 -0.83
N ALA A 265 17.07 21.29 0.21
CA ALA A 265 16.53 21.29 1.56
C ALA A 265 15.33 22.22 1.72
N ALA A 266 15.37 23.42 1.11
CA ALA A 266 14.27 24.37 1.19
C ALA A 266 13.04 23.88 0.41
N HIS A 267 13.27 23.27 -0.76
CA HIS A 267 12.24 22.64 -1.56
C HIS A 267 11.61 21.45 -0.84
N LEU A 268 12.44 20.62 -0.18
CA LEU A 268 11.98 19.50 0.64
C LEU A 268 11.08 19.98 1.78
N GLU A 269 11.51 20.98 2.54
CA GLU A 269 10.73 21.54 3.65
C GLU A 269 9.38 22.10 3.16
N SER A 270 9.38 22.80 2.02
CA SER A 270 8.15 23.30 1.41
C SER A 270 7.20 22.17 1.02
N LEU A 271 7.69 21.12 0.36
CA LEU A 271 6.89 19.95 -0.02
C LEU A 271 6.34 19.18 1.19
N GLN A 272 7.14 19.03 2.25
CA GLN A 272 6.69 18.41 3.50
C GLN A 272 5.59 19.22 4.16
N HIS A 273 5.71 20.56 4.20
CA HIS A 273 4.67 21.43 4.72
C HIS A 273 3.37 21.33 3.90
N LEU A 274 3.48 21.29 2.58
CA LEU A 274 2.32 21.11 1.69
C LEU A 274 1.66 19.74 1.92
N ALA A 275 2.46 18.68 2.05
CA ALA A 275 1.98 17.32 2.30
C ALA A 275 1.22 17.22 3.64
N GLU A 276 1.76 17.78 4.73
CA GLU A 276 1.11 17.78 6.05
C GLU A 276 -0.31 18.37 5.98
N ARG A 277 -0.44 19.54 5.35
CA ARG A 277 -1.74 20.22 5.19
C ARG A 277 -2.68 19.45 4.27
N ALA A 278 -2.15 18.90 3.17
CA ALA A 278 -2.94 18.10 2.24
C ALA A 278 -3.48 16.81 2.92
N ILE A 279 -2.70 16.16 3.78
CA ILE A 279 -3.10 14.97 4.54
C ILE A 279 -4.24 15.30 5.52
N LEU A 280 -4.12 16.40 6.28
CA LEU A 280 -5.18 16.84 7.20
C LEU A 280 -6.50 17.14 6.46
N ARG A 281 -6.40 17.75 5.29
CA ARG A 281 -7.55 18.03 4.41
C ARG A 281 -8.17 16.75 3.86
N LEU A 282 -7.35 15.79 3.40
CA LEU A 282 -7.82 14.50 2.92
C LEU A 282 -8.55 13.74 4.03
N ALA A 283 -8.00 13.72 5.24
CA ALA A 283 -8.63 13.09 6.40
C ALA A 283 -10.01 13.71 6.70
N TRP A 284 -10.14 15.03 6.61
CA TRP A 284 -11.42 15.72 6.78
C TRP A 284 -12.43 15.39 5.68
N LEU A 285 -12.00 15.39 4.41
CA LEU A 285 -12.88 15.01 3.30
C LEU A 285 -13.36 13.55 3.43
N ARG A 286 -12.50 12.65 3.93
CA ARG A 286 -12.86 11.26 4.19
C ARG A 286 -13.89 11.14 5.32
N SER A 287 -13.78 11.92 6.39
CA SER A 287 -14.79 11.89 7.46
C SER A 287 -16.16 12.39 6.97
N LEU A 288 -16.20 13.39 6.09
CA LEU A 288 -17.45 13.87 5.51
C LEU A 288 -18.12 12.87 4.57
N ALA A 289 -17.36 11.98 3.94
CA ALA A 289 -17.88 10.95 3.03
C ALA A 289 -18.33 9.67 3.76
N ALA A 290 -18.00 9.55 5.05
CA ALA A 290 -18.41 8.43 5.90
C ALA A 290 -19.73 8.70 6.66
N GLU A 291 -20.22 9.94 6.65
CA GLU A 291 -21.52 10.38 7.17
C GLU A 291 -22.60 10.33 6.09
#